data_AF-A0A831L8G1-F1
#
_entry.id   AF-A0A831L8G1-F1
#
_cell.length_a   1.000
_cell.length_b   1.000
_cell.length_c   1.000
_cell.angle_alpha   90.00
_cell.angle_beta   90.00
_cell.angle_gamma   90.00
#
_symmetry.space_group_name_H-M   'P 1'
#
loop_
_entity.id
_entity.type
_entity.pdbx_description
1 polymer ?
#
loop_
_entity_poly.entity_id
_entity_poly.type
_entity_poly.pdbx_seq_one_letter_code
_entity_poly.pdbx_strand_id
1 'polypeptide(L)'
;MRVVSDNISPMDSPAVSPAALAEKTADTSGRARLTVTELEGPLRDLRKFCDPADKMSVSLLVNQYLLAVSAMQSEIEALGAAADVPREAGEYAANILTGGGARCELYKSWVSTTSLLGGIEARTRRVAGNLLMAPLRHTWQAILSETRKDLQRAWKNNVHAVYGRKVEGRFPFVADGQDAALVDVTDFFRPEDGVLWSFVNHNLAPFLTRERNGWRQKTWLGQGPDFNRHLLQGLEQARLISDGLFRRGGDEPEVRFHLYPMPVRGLSEMFLECNGGSYRYRNEPQEWRQFHWPGDMQSPGARVYGITGLGTGRAELEFDGVWGLFHLLEKARLTAESGTQYLGVWELDDDHSLPVAVQFKIRADRENNVFERGLFSKLQLPYTIF
;
A
#
# COMPACT_ATOMS: atom_id res chain seq x y z
N MET A 1 16.91 -30.72 75.17
CA MET A 1 16.69 -31.87 74.27
C MET A 1 17.96 -32.03 73.44
N ARG A 2 18.56 -33.23 73.46
CA ARG A 2 19.95 -33.50 73.07
C ARG A 2 20.28 -33.18 71.60
N VAL A 3 21.48 -32.63 71.45
CA VAL A 3 22.34 -32.46 70.27
C VAL A 3 22.70 -33.82 69.65
N VAL A 4 22.88 -33.91 68.33
CA VAL A 4 24.13 -34.37 67.65
C VAL A 4 24.02 -34.07 66.15
N SER A 5 24.91 -33.19 65.72
CA SER A 5 25.43 -33.01 64.36
C SER A 5 26.60 -33.98 64.14
N ASP A 6 26.64 -34.70 63.01
CA ASP A 6 27.88 -35.32 62.53
C ASP A 6 28.19 -34.85 61.10
N ASN A 7 29.37 -34.25 60.98
CA ASN A 7 30.08 -33.89 59.75
C ASN A 7 30.88 -35.13 59.30
N ILE A 8 30.79 -35.55 58.04
CA ILE A 8 31.86 -36.31 57.38
C ILE A 8 32.12 -35.70 55.99
N SER A 9 33.39 -35.35 55.80
CA SER A 9 34.05 -34.73 54.65
C SER A 9 34.04 -35.57 53.35
N PRO A 10 34.39 -34.96 52.19
CA PRO A 10 34.40 -35.63 50.90
C PRO A 10 35.70 -36.41 50.72
N MET A 11 35.61 -37.70 50.40
CA MET A 11 36.60 -38.58 49.73
C MET A 11 36.32 -40.01 50.17
N ASP A 12 35.45 -40.70 49.41
CA ASP A 12 35.54 -42.14 49.10
C ASP A 12 34.27 -42.54 48.36
N SER A 13 34.32 -42.51 47.03
CA SER A 13 33.39 -43.24 46.17
C SER A 13 34.20 -44.33 45.46
N PRO A 14 33.82 -45.61 45.60
CA PRO A 14 34.53 -46.71 44.97
C PRO A 14 34.36 -46.63 43.45
N ALA A 15 35.44 -46.92 42.74
CA ALA A 15 35.47 -47.02 41.28
C ALA A 15 34.45 -48.07 40.80
N VAL A 16 33.32 -47.60 40.26
CA VAL A 16 32.38 -48.45 39.53
C VAL A 16 32.93 -48.62 38.11
N SER A 17 33.45 -49.81 37.82
CA SER A 17 33.94 -50.18 36.49
C SER A 17 32.84 -50.02 35.42
N PRO A 18 33.16 -49.55 34.20
CA PRO A 18 32.18 -49.35 33.12
C PRO A 18 31.40 -50.62 32.71
N ALA A 19 31.86 -51.80 33.12
CA ALA A 19 31.13 -53.06 32.95
C ALA A 19 29.81 -53.13 33.76
N ALA A 20 29.74 -52.50 34.94
CA ALA A 20 28.55 -52.51 35.79
C ALA A 20 27.44 -51.54 35.29
N LEU A 21 27.77 -50.59 34.42
CA LEU A 21 26.80 -49.71 33.75
C LEU A 21 26.19 -50.36 32.50
N ALA A 22 26.92 -51.25 31.82
CA ALA A 22 26.42 -51.98 30.66
C ALA A 22 25.39 -53.06 31.02
N GLU A 23 25.54 -53.70 32.19
CA GLU A 23 24.63 -54.77 32.63
C GLU A 23 23.26 -54.23 33.08
N LYS A 24 23.19 -52.96 33.50
CA LYS A 24 21.93 -52.30 33.89
C LYS A 24 21.15 -51.71 32.71
N THR A 25 21.75 -51.62 31.53
CA THR A 25 21.09 -51.17 30.30
C THR A 25 20.40 -52.29 29.51
N ALA A 26 20.72 -53.55 29.78
CA ALA A 26 20.08 -54.69 29.11
C ALA A 26 18.70 -55.06 29.70
N ASP A 27 18.47 -54.76 30.99
CA ASP A 27 17.28 -55.20 31.73
C ASP A 27 16.06 -54.25 31.61
N THR A 28 16.19 -53.13 30.89
CA THR A 28 15.07 -52.20 30.63
C THR A 28 14.21 -52.58 29.42
N SER A 29 14.59 -53.63 28.68
CA SER A 29 13.88 -54.12 27.49
C SER A 29 12.50 -54.73 27.80
N GLY A 30 12.24 -55.06 29.08
CA GLY A 30 11.06 -55.82 29.52
C GLY A 30 10.15 -55.13 30.54
N ARG A 31 10.35 -53.85 30.87
CA ARG A 31 9.36 -53.13 31.68
C ARG A 31 8.15 -52.82 30.82
N ALA A 32 7.12 -53.66 30.95
CA ALA A 32 5.77 -53.40 30.48
C ALA A 32 5.46 -51.92 30.73
N ARG A 33 5.32 -51.15 29.64
CA ARG A 33 4.93 -49.74 29.71
C ARG A 33 3.66 -49.71 30.55
N LEU A 34 3.72 -49.16 31.76
CA LEU A 34 2.55 -48.96 32.61
C LEU A 34 1.63 -48.00 31.86
N THR A 35 0.70 -48.54 31.09
CA THR A 35 -0.24 -47.74 30.34
C THR A 35 -1.42 -47.42 31.25
N VAL A 36 -1.59 -46.13 31.53
CA VAL A 36 -2.83 -45.63 32.12
C VAL A 36 -3.84 -45.62 30.97
N THR A 37 -4.78 -46.56 30.97
CA THR A 37 -5.79 -46.76 29.92
C THR A 37 -6.60 -45.49 29.63
N GLU A 38 -6.86 -44.67 30.64
CA GLU A 38 -7.57 -43.38 30.49
C GLU A 38 -6.78 -42.34 29.67
N LEU A 39 -5.44 -42.45 29.65
CA LEU A 39 -4.54 -41.55 28.92
C LEU A 39 -4.12 -42.08 27.56
N GLU A 40 -4.43 -43.35 27.24
CA GLU A 40 -4.05 -43.95 25.95
C GLU A 40 -4.77 -43.31 24.76
N GLY A 41 -6.06 -42.99 24.90
CA GLY A 41 -6.82 -42.27 23.87
C GLY A 41 -6.25 -40.87 23.60
N PRO A 42 -6.20 -39.98 24.62
CA PRO A 42 -5.74 -38.60 24.47
C PRO A 42 -4.28 -38.44 24.02
N LEU A 43 -3.39 -39.36 24.40
CA LEU A 43 -1.95 -39.26 24.10
C LEU A 43 -1.53 -40.09 22.88
N ARG A 44 -2.46 -40.81 22.23
CA ARG A 44 -2.16 -41.70 21.10
C ARG A 44 -1.42 -40.99 19.99
N ASP A 45 -1.84 -39.78 19.67
CA ASP A 45 -1.23 -39.01 18.59
C ASP A 45 0.11 -38.37 18.97
N LEU A 46 0.29 -37.99 20.24
CA LEU A 46 1.58 -37.51 20.73
C LEU A 46 2.62 -38.65 20.72
N ARG A 47 2.20 -39.89 21.03
CA ARG A 47 3.08 -41.06 20.91
C ARG A 47 3.58 -41.26 19.48
N LYS A 48 2.79 -40.97 18.44
CA LYS A 48 3.28 -41.03 17.05
C LYS A 48 4.45 -40.08 16.77
N PHE A 49 4.58 -38.98 17.50
CA PHE A 49 5.75 -38.09 17.42
C PHE A 49 6.96 -38.59 18.21
N CYS A 50 6.75 -39.45 19.21
CA CYS A 50 7.80 -39.86 20.14
C CYS A 50 8.30 -41.29 19.93
N ASP A 51 7.46 -42.19 19.39
CA ASP A 51 7.85 -43.58 19.17
C ASP A 51 8.83 -43.67 17.98
N PRO A 52 10.05 -44.21 18.19
CA PRO A 52 11.03 -44.35 17.12
C PRO A 52 10.51 -45.26 16.01
N ALA A 53 10.74 -44.88 14.76
CA ALA A 53 10.46 -45.76 13.63
C ALA A 53 11.51 -46.88 13.54
N ASP A 54 11.18 -47.97 12.85
CA ASP A 54 12.07 -49.12 12.73
C ASP A 54 13.42 -48.70 12.11
N LYS A 55 14.52 -48.96 12.83
CA LYS A 55 15.90 -48.50 12.51
C LYS A 55 16.17 -46.98 12.58
N MET A 56 15.31 -46.20 13.26
CA MET A 56 15.51 -44.75 13.45
C MET A 56 15.54 -44.36 14.93
N SER A 57 16.21 -43.26 15.28
CA SER A 57 16.25 -42.72 16.65
C SER A 57 15.05 -41.82 16.99
N VAL A 58 14.32 -41.35 15.96
CA VAL A 58 13.13 -40.50 16.06
C VAL A 58 11.97 -41.12 15.31
N SER A 59 10.75 -40.64 15.55
CA SER A 59 9.60 -41.08 14.77
C SER A 59 9.72 -40.62 13.31
N LEU A 60 9.09 -41.37 12.39
CA LEU A 60 9.06 -41.02 10.97
C LEU A 60 8.50 -39.61 10.73
N LEU A 61 7.48 -39.21 11.51
CA LEU A 61 6.85 -37.89 11.43
C LEU A 61 7.84 -36.78 11.83
N VAL A 62 8.59 -36.98 12.92
CA VAL A 62 9.61 -36.02 13.36
C VAL A 62 10.76 -35.96 12.37
N ASN A 63 11.19 -37.09 11.82
CA ASN A 63 12.24 -37.09 10.80
C ASN A 63 11.85 -36.32 9.54
N GLN A 64 10.62 -36.51 9.04
CA GLN A 64 10.10 -35.77 7.88
C GLN A 64 10.04 -34.26 8.16
N TYR A 65 9.62 -33.86 9.36
CA TYR A 65 9.64 -32.47 9.77
C TYR A 65 11.07 -31.89 9.84
N LEU A 66 12.02 -32.62 10.45
CA LEU A 66 13.41 -32.18 10.55
C LEU A 66 14.08 -32.02 9.18
N LEU A 67 13.79 -32.92 8.23
CA LEU A 67 14.27 -32.80 6.85
C LEU A 67 13.70 -31.57 6.13
N ALA A 68 12.42 -31.24 6.37
CA ALA A 68 11.82 -30.03 5.83
C ALA A 68 12.48 -28.78 6.43
N VAL A 69 12.64 -28.73 7.75
CA VAL A 69 13.28 -27.60 8.43
C VAL A 69 14.75 -27.43 8.01
N SER A 70 15.50 -28.51 7.80
CA SER A 70 16.91 -28.42 7.36
C SER A 70 17.05 -27.96 5.90
N ALA A 71 16.13 -28.37 5.02
CA ALA A 71 16.08 -27.86 3.64
C ALA A 71 15.77 -26.36 3.62
N MET A 72 14.77 -25.92 4.41
CA MET A 72 14.47 -24.51 4.61
C MET A 72 15.67 -23.76 5.17
N GLN A 73 16.34 -24.29 6.21
CA GLN A 73 17.51 -23.66 6.80
C GLN A 73 18.61 -23.42 5.77
N SER A 74 18.95 -24.44 4.97
CA SER A 74 19.96 -24.32 3.92
C SER A 74 19.63 -23.22 2.90
N GLU A 75 18.36 -23.11 2.49
CA GLU A 75 17.92 -22.06 1.56
C GLU A 75 18.01 -20.65 2.17
N ILE A 76 17.65 -20.51 3.45
CA ILE A 76 17.72 -19.22 4.16
C ILE A 76 19.17 -18.81 4.44
N GLU A 77 20.07 -19.76 4.71
CA GLU A 77 21.51 -19.49 4.81
C GLU A 77 22.08 -19.00 3.48
N ALA A 78 21.67 -19.62 2.36
CA ALA A 78 22.05 -19.16 1.02
C ALA A 78 21.50 -17.75 0.72
N LEU A 79 20.25 -17.47 1.11
CA LEU A 79 19.64 -16.15 1.00
C LEU A 79 20.41 -15.11 1.84
N GLY A 80 20.81 -15.47 3.06
CA GLY A 80 21.59 -14.61 3.96
C GLY A 80 23.03 -14.35 3.50
N ALA A 81 23.57 -15.21 2.63
CA ALA A 81 24.88 -15.05 2.01
C ALA A 81 24.85 -14.27 0.68
N ALA A 82 23.67 -13.85 0.21
CA ALA A 82 23.54 -13.13 -1.04
C ALA A 82 24.16 -11.72 -0.99
N ALA A 83 24.54 -11.19 -2.15
CA ALA A 83 25.15 -9.86 -2.27
C ALA A 83 24.21 -8.72 -1.85
N ASP A 84 22.89 -8.88 -2.08
CA ASP A 84 21.85 -7.92 -1.65
C ASP A 84 20.69 -8.68 -1.00
N VAL A 85 20.88 -9.02 0.28
CA VAL A 85 19.90 -9.80 1.06
C VAL A 85 18.49 -9.17 1.05
N PRO A 86 18.30 -7.84 1.24
CA PRO A 86 16.98 -7.21 1.14
C PRO A 86 16.27 -7.45 -0.20
N ARG A 87 16.97 -7.27 -1.32
CA ARG A 87 16.38 -7.44 -2.66
C ARG A 87 15.98 -8.89 -2.91
N GLU A 88 16.88 -9.84 -2.63
CA GLU A 88 16.62 -11.27 -2.80
C GLU A 88 15.47 -11.74 -1.88
N ALA A 89 15.41 -11.23 -0.65
CA ALA A 89 14.29 -11.50 0.26
C ALA A 89 12.96 -10.93 -0.27
N GLY A 90 13.00 -9.75 -0.90
CA GLY A 90 11.85 -9.16 -1.60
C GLY A 90 11.33 -10.03 -2.73
N GLU A 91 12.21 -10.50 -3.61
CA GLU A 91 11.88 -11.40 -4.72
C GLU A 91 11.33 -12.74 -4.20
N TYR A 92 11.94 -13.28 -3.14
CA TYR A 92 11.46 -14.50 -2.48
C TYR A 92 10.03 -14.34 -1.93
N ALA A 93 9.77 -13.24 -1.22
CA ALA A 93 8.44 -12.94 -0.67
C ALA A 93 7.40 -12.70 -1.78
N ALA A 94 7.78 -12.00 -2.84
CA ALA A 94 6.96 -11.79 -4.03
C ALA A 94 6.56 -13.12 -4.68
N ASN A 95 7.51 -14.06 -4.82
CA ASN A 95 7.23 -15.40 -5.37
C ASN A 95 6.20 -16.17 -4.55
N ILE A 96 6.30 -16.15 -3.22
CA ILE A 96 5.32 -16.82 -2.34
C ILE A 96 3.93 -16.19 -2.49
N LEU A 97 3.82 -14.85 -2.47
CA LEU A 97 2.54 -14.13 -2.48
C LEU A 97 1.85 -14.08 -3.85
N THR A 98 2.57 -14.38 -4.94
CA THR A 98 2.04 -14.39 -6.30
C THR A 98 1.76 -15.80 -6.83
N GLY A 99 1.93 -16.84 -6.00
CA GLY A 99 1.64 -18.24 -6.37
C GLY A 99 2.83 -19.03 -6.92
N GLY A 100 4.03 -18.42 -6.99
CA GLY A 100 5.30 -19.08 -7.29
C GLY A 100 5.92 -19.86 -6.12
N GLY A 101 5.25 -19.91 -4.97
CA GLY A 101 5.78 -20.47 -3.72
C GLY A 101 6.24 -21.93 -3.83
N ALA A 102 5.72 -22.73 -4.75
CA ALA A 102 6.15 -24.13 -4.94
C ALA A 102 7.66 -24.30 -5.22
N ARG A 103 8.36 -23.23 -5.63
CA ARG A 103 9.81 -23.23 -5.85
C ARG A 103 10.62 -23.00 -4.58
N CYS A 104 10.02 -22.40 -3.56
CA CYS A 104 10.66 -22.01 -2.30
C CYS A 104 10.64 -23.16 -1.29
N GLU A 105 11.77 -23.48 -0.67
CA GLU A 105 11.85 -24.52 0.38
C GLU A 105 11.00 -24.17 1.60
N LEU A 106 10.84 -22.89 1.94
CA LEU A 106 9.92 -22.45 3.01
C LEU A 106 8.47 -22.88 2.75
N TYR A 107 7.99 -22.72 1.52
CA TYR A 107 6.63 -23.11 1.15
C TYR A 107 6.48 -24.63 1.11
N LYS A 108 7.46 -25.35 0.54
CA LYS A 108 7.47 -26.83 0.55
C LYS A 108 7.44 -27.37 1.98
N SER A 109 8.22 -26.77 2.87
CA SER A 109 8.27 -27.11 4.29
C SER A 109 6.94 -26.84 5.00
N TRP A 110 6.26 -25.76 4.64
CA TRP A 110 4.91 -25.47 5.10
C TRP A 110 3.89 -26.53 4.64
N VAL A 111 3.91 -26.92 3.36
CA VAL A 111 3.03 -27.97 2.82
C VAL A 111 3.29 -29.30 3.54
N SER A 112 4.56 -29.69 3.69
CA SER A 112 4.96 -30.90 4.41
C SER A 112 4.46 -30.88 5.86
N THR A 113 4.72 -29.79 6.60
CA THR A 113 4.29 -29.64 7.98
C THR A 113 2.76 -29.67 8.13
N THR A 114 2.04 -29.04 7.21
CA THR A 114 0.57 -29.04 7.20
C THR A 114 0.02 -30.45 6.92
N SER A 115 0.66 -31.21 6.02
CA SER A 115 0.31 -32.60 5.75
C SER A 115 0.52 -33.50 6.97
N LEU A 116 1.65 -33.35 7.68
CA LEU A 116 1.92 -34.05 8.95
C LEU A 116 0.84 -33.77 9.99
N LEU A 117 0.39 -32.50 10.09
CA LEU A 117 -0.64 -32.08 11.02
C LEU A 117 -2.06 -32.57 10.66
N GLY A 118 -2.30 -32.87 9.37
CA GLY A 118 -3.59 -33.34 8.87
C GLY A 118 -4.02 -34.69 9.46
N GLY A 119 -3.07 -35.59 9.70
CA GLY A 119 -3.31 -36.95 10.24
C GLY A 119 -3.50 -37.04 11.76
N ILE A 120 -3.54 -35.90 12.46
CA ILE A 120 -3.60 -35.80 13.92
C ILE A 120 -4.99 -35.33 14.37
N GLU A 121 -5.48 -35.78 15.52
CA GLU A 121 -6.70 -35.32 16.17
C GLU A 121 -6.69 -33.80 16.45
N ALA A 122 -7.85 -33.15 16.38
CA ALA A 122 -7.99 -31.69 16.45
C ALA A 122 -7.34 -31.04 17.69
N ARG A 123 -7.41 -31.69 18.86
CA ARG A 123 -6.82 -31.16 20.10
C ARG A 123 -5.30 -31.13 20.04
N THR A 124 -4.70 -32.25 19.69
CA THR A 124 -3.24 -32.41 19.56
C THR A 124 -2.70 -31.56 18.41
N ARG A 125 -3.45 -31.45 17.30
CA ARG A 125 -3.11 -30.59 16.17
C ARG A 125 -2.98 -29.12 16.54
N ARG A 126 -3.80 -28.59 17.46
CA ARG A 126 -3.67 -27.18 17.90
C ARG A 126 -2.34 -26.92 18.61
N VAL A 127 -1.95 -27.81 19.52
CA VAL A 127 -0.72 -27.67 20.29
C VAL A 127 0.50 -27.93 19.41
N ALA A 128 0.53 -29.08 18.73
CA ALA A 128 1.63 -29.45 17.83
C ALA A 128 1.75 -28.48 16.65
N GLY A 129 0.63 -28.01 16.10
CA GLY A 129 0.61 -27.05 15.00
C GLY A 129 1.24 -25.72 15.39
N ASN A 130 0.98 -25.21 16.59
CA ASN A 130 1.64 -23.98 17.05
C ASN A 130 3.17 -24.14 17.13
N LEU A 131 3.65 -25.27 17.62
CA LEU A 131 5.08 -25.56 17.76
C LEU A 131 5.75 -25.80 16.40
N LEU A 132 5.21 -26.71 15.58
CA LEU A 132 5.80 -27.09 14.29
C LEU A 132 5.70 -25.96 13.25
N MET A 133 4.70 -25.07 13.36
CA MET A 133 4.59 -23.91 12.48
C MET A 133 5.38 -22.69 12.97
N ALA A 134 5.94 -22.72 14.19
CA ALA A 134 6.66 -21.56 14.73
C ALA A 134 7.92 -21.23 13.89
N PRO A 135 8.80 -22.18 13.54
CA PRO A 135 9.98 -21.86 12.73
C PRO A 135 9.60 -21.29 11.35
N LEU A 136 8.60 -21.87 10.68
CA LEU A 136 8.10 -21.37 9.40
C LEU A 136 7.61 -19.92 9.50
N ARG A 137 6.83 -19.60 10.54
CA ARG A 137 6.35 -18.24 10.80
C ARG A 137 7.50 -17.28 11.09
N HIS A 138 8.47 -17.67 11.92
CA HIS A 138 9.61 -16.81 12.24
C HIS A 138 10.52 -16.57 11.03
N THR A 139 10.77 -17.59 10.20
CA THR A 139 11.49 -17.44 8.94
C THR A 139 10.76 -16.48 8.00
N TRP A 140 9.44 -16.61 7.88
CA TRP A 140 8.63 -15.70 7.07
C TRP A 140 8.69 -14.25 7.57
N GLN A 141 8.62 -14.03 8.89
CA GLN A 141 8.79 -12.69 9.49
C GLN A 141 10.17 -12.10 9.20
N ALA A 142 11.23 -12.93 9.25
CA ALA A 142 12.59 -12.49 8.97
C ALA A 142 12.73 -12.07 7.49
N ILE A 143 12.21 -12.87 6.55
CA ILE A 143 12.17 -12.51 5.13
C ILE A 143 11.42 -11.19 4.93
N LEU A 144 10.20 -11.07 5.48
CA LEU A 144 9.40 -9.84 5.38
C LEU A 144 10.11 -8.63 5.99
N SER A 145 10.93 -8.80 7.02
CA SER A 145 11.76 -7.73 7.59
C SER A 145 12.79 -7.22 6.58
N GLU A 146 13.47 -8.11 5.86
CA GLU A 146 14.43 -7.71 4.83
C GLU A 146 13.73 -7.16 3.58
N THR A 147 12.61 -7.75 3.15
CA THR A 147 11.76 -7.22 2.08
C THR A 147 11.33 -5.77 2.35
N ARG A 148 10.93 -5.45 3.58
CA ARG A 148 10.56 -4.08 3.96
C ARG A 148 11.71 -3.09 3.76
N LYS A 149 12.95 -3.48 4.08
CA LYS A 149 14.11 -2.61 3.88
C LYS A 149 14.33 -2.29 2.40
N ASP A 150 14.20 -3.30 1.53
CA ASP A 150 14.32 -3.11 0.09
C ASP A 150 13.23 -2.19 -0.46
N LEU A 151 11.95 -2.51 -0.18
CA LEU A 151 10.81 -1.71 -0.61
C LEU A 151 10.89 -0.26 -0.10
N GLN A 152 11.30 -0.05 1.15
CA GLN A 152 11.47 1.29 1.72
C GLN A 152 12.61 2.07 1.04
N ARG A 153 13.73 1.40 0.74
CA ARG A 153 14.86 2.01 0.04
C ARG A 153 14.47 2.40 -1.38
N ALA A 154 13.82 1.49 -2.10
CA ALA A 154 13.36 1.71 -3.47
C ALA A 154 12.29 2.83 -3.52
N TRP A 155 11.33 2.84 -2.59
CA TRP A 155 10.33 3.91 -2.48
C TRP A 155 10.97 5.29 -2.29
N LYS A 156 11.90 5.38 -1.33
CA LYS A 156 12.59 6.64 -1.03
C LYS A 156 13.32 7.18 -2.26
N ASN A 157 14.08 6.33 -2.93
CA ASN A 157 14.96 6.73 -4.01
C ASN A 157 14.22 7.02 -5.32
N ASN A 158 13.20 6.20 -5.64
CA ASN A 158 12.56 6.24 -6.95
C ASN A 158 11.29 7.09 -6.95
N VAL A 159 10.50 7.09 -5.86
CA VAL A 159 9.21 7.78 -5.82
C VAL A 159 9.29 9.03 -4.95
N HIS A 160 9.61 8.89 -3.66
CA HIS A 160 9.54 10.01 -2.72
C HIS A 160 10.53 11.13 -3.07
N ALA A 161 11.75 10.79 -3.51
CA ALA A 161 12.73 11.79 -3.95
C ALA A 161 12.27 12.56 -5.20
N VAL A 162 11.48 11.94 -6.09
CA VAL A 162 10.92 12.63 -7.26
C VAL A 162 9.73 13.48 -6.84
N TYR A 163 8.81 12.92 -6.04
CA TYR A 163 7.67 13.62 -5.47
C TYR A 163 8.09 14.91 -4.75
N GLY A 164 9.05 14.82 -3.83
CA GLY A 164 9.52 15.97 -3.05
C GLY A 164 10.15 17.10 -3.88
N ARG A 165 10.73 16.77 -5.04
CA ARG A 165 11.37 17.76 -5.92
C ARG A 165 10.38 18.39 -6.91
N LYS A 166 9.47 17.58 -7.45
CA LYS A 166 8.65 17.89 -8.61
C LYS A 166 7.19 18.24 -8.29
N VAL A 167 6.66 17.76 -7.18
CA VAL A 167 5.21 17.77 -6.89
C VAL A 167 4.90 18.37 -5.51
N GLU A 168 5.64 17.95 -4.48
CA GLU A 168 5.42 18.39 -3.10
C GLU A 168 5.61 19.91 -2.97
N GLY A 169 4.72 20.57 -2.21
CA GLY A 169 4.81 22.01 -1.95
C GLY A 169 4.41 22.91 -3.13
N ARG A 170 3.97 22.34 -4.25
CA ARG A 170 3.62 23.08 -5.47
C ARG A 170 2.11 23.11 -5.71
N PHE A 171 1.63 24.13 -6.39
CA PHE A 171 0.26 24.20 -6.87
C PHE A 171 0.05 23.18 -8.02
N PRO A 172 -1.08 22.44 -8.08
CA PRO A 172 -2.30 22.55 -7.27
C PRO A 172 -2.32 21.71 -5.97
N PHE A 173 -1.22 21.05 -5.60
CA PHE A 173 -1.15 20.20 -4.40
C PHE A 173 -1.10 21.01 -3.10
N VAL A 174 -0.55 22.23 -3.16
CA VAL A 174 -0.59 23.22 -2.09
C VAL A 174 -1.10 24.53 -2.68
N ALA A 175 -2.15 25.10 -2.08
CA ALA A 175 -2.85 26.28 -2.62
C ALA A 175 -1.92 27.50 -2.80
N ASP A 176 -1.02 27.75 -1.85
CA ASP A 176 -0.07 28.87 -1.88
C ASP A 176 1.31 28.47 -2.44
N GLY A 177 1.41 27.30 -3.08
CA GLY A 177 2.64 26.80 -3.69
C GLY A 177 2.93 27.45 -5.04
N GLN A 178 4.18 27.36 -5.50
CA GLN A 178 4.51 27.68 -6.89
C GLN A 178 3.90 26.66 -7.83
N ASP A 179 3.49 27.07 -9.02
CA ASP A 179 2.96 26.17 -10.05
C ASP A 179 3.89 25.00 -10.34
N ALA A 180 3.35 23.77 -10.26
CA ALA A 180 4.05 22.58 -10.72
C ALA A 180 4.22 22.63 -12.23
N ALA A 181 5.37 22.20 -12.75
CA ALA A 181 5.49 22.03 -14.19
C ALA A 181 4.52 20.93 -14.63
N LEU A 182 3.69 21.19 -15.65
CA LEU A 182 2.70 20.20 -16.11
C LEU A 182 3.40 18.89 -16.51
N VAL A 183 4.54 18.97 -17.19
CA VAL A 183 5.35 17.79 -17.55
C VAL A 183 5.78 16.96 -16.34
N ASP A 184 6.11 17.62 -15.23
CA ASP A 184 6.53 16.93 -14.00
C ASP A 184 5.35 16.21 -13.34
N VAL A 185 4.16 16.80 -13.37
CA VAL A 185 2.92 16.17 -12.93
C VAL A 185 2.56 15.01 -13.87
N THR A 186 2.68 15.21 -15.18
CA THR A 186 2.43 14.19 -16.19
C THR A 186 3.32 12.97 -15.95
N ASP A 187 4.64 13.15 -15.90
CA ASP A 187 5.60 12.06 -15.70
C ASP A 187 5.43 11.33 -14.37
N PHE A 188 4.93 12.00 -13.34
CA PHE A 188 4.71 11.36 -12.04
C PHE A 188 3.44 10.51 -12.00
N PHE A 189 2.33 11.04 -12.54
CA PHE A 189 0.99 10.45 -12.42
C PHE A 189 0.52 9.66 -13.64
N ARG A 190 1.32 9.58 -14.72
CA ARG A 190 0.95 8.85 -15.94
C ARG A 190 0.56 7.39 -15.62
N PRO A 191 -0.65 6.91 -15.99
CA PRO A 191 -1.22 5.67 -15.45
C PRO A 191 -0.40 4.39 -15.66
N GLU A 192 0.31 4.26 -16.78
CA GLU A 192 0.98 3.00 -17.15
C GLU A 192 2.47 3.00 -16.74
N ASP A 193 3.20 4.06 -17.06
CA ASP A 193 4.66 4.16 -16.95
C ASP A 193 5.14 5.37 -16.13
N GLY A 194 4.23 6.13 -15.55
CA GLY A 194 4.58 7.24 -14.65
C GLY A 194 5.35 6.75 -13.43
N VAL A 195 6.16 7.63 -12.83
CA VAL A 195 7.08 7.27 -11.73
C VAL A 195 6.37 6.53 -10.60
N LEU A 196 5.18 7.01 -10.19
CA LEU A 196 4.42 6.38 -9.13
C LEU A 196 3.86 5.01 -9.57
N TRP A 197 3.16 4.98 -10.70
CA TRP A 197 2.45 3.78 -11.14
C TRP A 197 3.37 2.67 -11.60
N SER A 198 4.50 3.01 -12.21
CA SER A 198 5.57 2.05 -12.51
C SER A 198 6.07 1.38 -11.22
N PHE A 199 6.32 2.15 -10.15
CA PHE A 199 6.70 1.56 -8.86
C PHE A 199 5.59 0.69 -8.26
N VAL A 200 4.33 1.13 -8.31
CA VAL A 200 3.21 0.33 -7.81
C VAL A 200 3.09 -0.98 -8.57
N ASN A 201 3.16 -0.95 -9.90
CA ASN A 201 2.97 -2.10 -10.77
C ASN A 201 4.13 -3.10 -10.70
N HIS A 202 5.38 -2.62 -10.55
CA HIS A 202 6.55 -3.50 -10.52
C HIS A 202 6.96 -3.93 -9.11
N ASN A 203 6.93 -3.02 -8.13
CA ASN A 203 7.45 -3.28 -6.79
C ASN A 203 6.35 -3.64 -5.79
N LEU A 204 5.18 -3.00 -5.84
CA LEU A 204 4.11 -3.22 -4.86
C LEU A 204 3.06 -4.26 -5.28
N ALA A 205 2.87 -4.51 -6.58
CA ALA A 205 1.88 -5.46 -7.08
C ALA A 205 2.01 -6.89 -6.52
N PRO A 206 3.21 -7.44 -6.22
CA PRO A 206 3.32 -8.74 -5.57
C PRO A 206 2.75 -8.77 -4.15
N PHE A 207 2.67 -7.60 -3.49
CA PHE A 207 2.32 -7.47 -2.08
C PHE A 207 0.95 -6.81 -1.84
N LEU A 208 0.41 -6.12 -2.85
CA LEU A 208 -0.88 -5.45 -2.80
C LEU A 208 -1.85 -6.07 -3.80
N THR A 209 -3.13 -6.08 -3.45
CA THR A 209 -4.25 -6.38 -4.33
C THR A 209 -5.18 -5.17 -4.33
N ARG A 210 -5.63 -4.78 -5.51
CA ARG A 210 -6.66 -3.76 -5.67
C ARG A 210 -8.03 -4.39 -5.41
N GLU A 211 -8.76 -3.83 -4.45
CA GLU A 211 -10.17 -4.14 -4.20
C GLU A 211 -11.05 -2.96 -4.60
N ARG A 212 -12.38 -3.14 -4.58
CA ARG A 212 -13.35 -2.09 -4.95
C ARG A 212 -13.24 -0.85 -4.06
N ASN A 213 -12.81 -1.02 -2.81
CA ASN A 213 -12.75 0.03 -1.79
C ASN A 213 -11.32 0.42 -1.41
N GLY A 214 -10.34 0.19 -2.31
CA GLY A 214 -8.95 0.61 -2.14
C GLY A 214 -7.95 -0.54 -2.19
N TRP A 215 -6.80 -0.35 -1.53
CA TRP A 215 -5.68 -1.28 -1.55
C TRP A 215 -5.71 -2.22 -0.34
N ARG A 216 -5.47 -3.51 -0.59
CA ARG A 216 -5.32 -4.53 0.46
C ARG A 216 -3.99 -5.24 0.33
N GLN A 217 -3.30 -5.42 1.45
CA GLN A 217 -2.08 -6.23 1.47
C GLN A 217 -2.38 -7.72 1.36
N LYS A 218 -1.56 -8.41 0.56
CA LYS A 218 -1.50 -9.86 0.47
C LYS A 218 -0.79 -10.39 1.70
N THR A 219 -1.26 -11.54 2.19
CA THR A 219 -0.68 -12.18 3.37
C THR A 219 -0.48 -13.66 3.11
N TRP A 220 0.57 -14.21 3.71
CA TRP A 220 0.82 -15.64 3.81
C TRP A 220 1.14 -15.97 5.26
N LEU A 221 0.64 -17.10 5.77
CA LEU A 221 0.69 -17.45 7.20
C LEU A 221 0.12 -16.35 8.14
N GLY A 222 -0.84 -15.56 7.64
CA GLY A 222 -1.44 -14.44 8.38
C GLY A 222 -0.53 -13.22 8.53
N GLN A 223 0.57 -13.15 7.77
CA GLN A 223 1.56 -12.09 7.84
C GLN A 223 1.83 -11.52 6.44
N GLY A 224 2.00 -10.20 6.35
CA GLY A 224 2.39 -9.49 5.14
C GLY A 224 3.44 -8.42 5.45
N PRO A 225 3.80 -7.59 4.48
CA PRO A 225 4.77 -6.51 4.71
C PRO A 225 4.31 -5.43 5.70
N ASP A 226 3.03 -5.40 6.09
CA ASP A 226 2.46 -4.42 7.03
C ASP A 226 2.61 -2.97 6.57
N PHE A 227 2.14 -2.67 5.35
CA PHE A 227 2.13 -1.29 4.84
C PHE A 227 1.31 -0.36 5.74
N ASN A 228 1.81 0.85 5.97
CA ASN A 228 1.08 1.82 6.76
C ASN A 228 -0.15 2.35 6.03
N ARG A 229 -1.13 2.83 6.81
CA ARG A 229 -2.41 3.32 6.28
C ARG A 229 -2.25 4.57 5.40
N HIS A 230 -1.27 5.42 5.70
CA HIS A 230 -1.02 6.66 4.97
C HIS A 230 -0.61 6.39 3.53
N LEU A 231 0.21 5.37 3.27
CA LEU A 231 0.55 4.93 1.93
C LEU A 231 -0.70 4.52 1.16
N LEU A 232 -1.53 3.63 1.75
CA LEU A 232 -2.70 3.10 1.05
C LEU A 232 -3.71 4.23 0.71
N GLN A 233 -3.86 5.20 1.60
CA GLN A 233 -4.67 6.40 1.35
C GLN A 233 -4.04 7.28 0.27
N GLY A 234 -2.73 7.51 0.32
CA GLY A 234 -1.99 8.29 -0.68
C GLY A 234 -2.06 7.68 -2.07
N LEU A 235 -1.95 6.36 -2.20
CA LEU A 235 -2.11 5.64 -3.47
C LEU A 235 -3.54 5.78 -4.01
N GLU A 236 -4.55 5.77 -3.15
CA GLU A 236 -5.93 5.99 -3.57
C GLU A 236 -6.17 7.42 -4.04
N GLN A 237 -5.65 8.43 -3.33
CA GLN A 237 -5.74 9.83 -3.77
C GLN A 237 -4.99 10.06 -5.09
N ALA A 238 -3.78 9.50 -5.22
CA ALA A 238 -3.01 9.56 -6.46
C ALA A 238 -3.76 8.91 -7.63
N ARG A 239 -4.51 7.83 -7.38
CA ARG A 239 -5.37 7.19 -8.38
C ARG A 239 -6.47 8.13 -8.85
N LEU A 240 -7.17 8.79 -7.92
CA LEU A 240 -8.23 9.72 -8.27
C LEU A 240 -7.70 10.90 -9.10
N ILE A 241 -6.49 11.38 -8.77
CA ILE A 241 -5.79 12.41 -9.54
C ILE A 241 -5.46 11.89 -10.96
N SER A 242 -4.85 10.72 -11.09
CA SER A 242 -4.53 10.13 -12.40
C SER A 242 -5.79 9.88 -13.24
N ASP A 243 -6.84 9.30 -12.66
CA ASP A 243 -8.09 9.03 -13.36
C ASP A 243 -8.85 10.32 -13.74
N GLY A 244 -8.59 11.43 -13.02
CA GLY A 244 -9.18 12.74 -13.29
C GLY A 244 -8.43 13.54 -14.35
N LEU A 245 -7.09 13.47 -14.34
CA LEU A 245 -6.23 14.17 -15.30
C LEU A 245 -6.12 13.44 -16.63
N PHE A 246 -5.98 12.11 -16.61
CA PHE A 246 -5.71 11.31 -17.79
C PHE A 246 -6.97 10.63 -18.30
N ARG A 247 -7.11 10.63 -19.63
CA ARG A 247 -8.14 9.81 -20.26
C ARG A 247 -7.67 8.37 -20.33
N ARG A 248 -8.63 7.45 -20.35
CA ARG A 248 -8.35 6.03 -20.43
C ARG A 248 -7.56 5.73 -21.72
N GLY A 249 -6.34 5.24 -21.56
CA GLY A 249 -5.41 4.96 -22.67
C GLY A 249 -4.73 6.20 -23.27
N GLY A 250 -4.81 7.35 -22.59
CA GLY A 250 -4.09 8.57 -22.97
C GLY A 250 -2.86 8.80 -22.09
N ASP A 251 -1.78 9.24 -22.71
CA ASP A 251 -0.49 9.50 -22.05
C ASP A 251 -0.33 10.96 -21.60
N GLU A 252 -1.20 11.84 -22.09
CA GLU A 252 -1.22 13.26 -21.76
C GLU A 252 -2.47 13.63 -20.95
N PRO A 253 -2.37 14.60 -20.02
CA PRO A 253 -3.54 15.14 -19.33
C PRO A 253 -4.53 15.75 -20.31
N GLU A 254 -5.80 15.36 -20.20
CA GLU A 254 -6.89 15.93 -20.98
C GLU A 254 -8.18 15.94 -20.15
N VAL A 255 -8.50 17.13 -19.61
CA VAL A 255 -9.73 17.39 -18.86
C VAL A 255 -10.72 18.09 -19.77
N ARG A 256 -11.90 17.49 -19.95
CA ARG A 256 -13.00 18.08 -20.72
C ARG A 256 -14.12 18.50 -19.79
N PHE A 257 -14.63 19.71 -20.01
CA PHE A 257 -15.74 20.24 -19.24
C PHE A 257 -16.60 21.14 -20.10
N HIS A 258 -17.80 21.44 -19.62
CA HIS A 258 -18.69 22.38 -20.27
C HIS A 258 -18.98 23.54 -19.35
N LEU A 259 -19.08 24.73 -19.91
CA LEU A 259 -19.48 25.95 -19.21
C LEU A 259 -20.85 26.39 -19.69
N TYR A 260 -21.66 26.88 -18.76
CA TYR A 260 -22.96 27.48 -19.01
C TYR A 260 -23.08 28.77 -18.20
N PRO A 261 -23.33 29.93 -18.84
CA PRO A 261 -23.36 31.20 -18.16
C PRO A 261 -24.65 31.35 -17.34
N MET A 262 -24.53 31.87 -16.13
CA MET A 262 -25.65 32.16 -15.25
C MET A 262 -25.85 33.68 -15.20
N PRO A 263 -26.88 34.24 -15.87
CA PRO A 263 -27.12 35.67 -15.95
C PRO A 263 -27.23 36.28 -14.57
N VAL A 264 -26.46 37.34 -14.34
CA VAL A 264 -26.47 38.10 -13.10
C VAL A 264 -27.03 39.48 -13.37
N ARG A 265 -28.00 39.90 -12.55
CA ARG A 265 -28.60 41.23 -12.68
C ARG A 265 -27.52 42.31 -12.52
N GLY A 266 -27.52 43.29 -13.42
CA GLY A 266 -26.55 44.38 -13.42
C GLY A 266 -25.32 44.13 -14.30
N LEU A 267 -25.11 42.91 -14.81
CA LEU A 267 -24.05 42.61 -15.77
C LEU A 267 -24.57 42.65 -17.22
N SER A 268 -23.89 43.43 -18.06
CA SER A 268 -24.10 43.45 -19.50
C SER A 268 -23.29 42.40 -20.23
N GLU A 269 -22.15 41.99 -19.66
CA GLU A 269 -21.26 40.98 -20.22
C GLU A 269 -20.64 40.14 -19.11
N MET A 270 -20.48 38.85 -19.37
CA MET A 270 -19.72 37.91 -18.56
C MET A 270 -18.74 37.17 -19.47
N PHE A 271 -17.56 36.90 -18.96
CA PHE A 271 -16.53 36.23 -19.72
C PHE A 271 -15.75 35.25 -18.86
N LEU A 272 -15.45 34.10 -19.44
CA LEU A 272 -14.50 33.15 -18.89
C LEU A 272 -13.61 32.61 -20.01
N GLU A 273 -12.30 32.60 -19.75
CA GLU A 273 -11.27 32.09 -20.64
C GLU A 273 -10.37 31.11 -19.90
N CYS A 274 -9.93 30.09 -20.61
CA CYS A 274 -9.02 29.06 -20.14
C CYS A 274 -8.21 28.55 -21.33
N ASN A 275 -6.90 28.82 -21.33
CA ASN A 275 -5.90 28.31 -22.27
C ASN A 275 -6.41 28.36 -23.73
N GLY A 276 -6.70 29.57 -24.20
CA GLY A 276 -7.20 29.88 -25.56
C GLY A 276 -8.69 29.60 -25.81
N GLY A 277 -9.35 28.78 -24.99
CA GLY A 277 -10.81 28.65 -25.03
C GLY A 277 -11.49 29.81 -24.31
N SER A 278 -12.54 30.42 -24.89
CA SER A 278 -13.27 31.52 -24.24
C SER A 278 -14.79 31.44 -24.42
N TYR A 279 -15.52 31.94 -23.42
CA TYR A 279 -16.96 32.11 -23.43
C TYR A 279 -17.31 33.54 -23.02
N ARG A 280 -17.51 34.39 -24.02
CA ARG A 280 -18.18 35.69 -23.85
C ARG A 280 -19.69 35.53 -23.94
N TYR A 281 -20.40 36.05 -22.94
CA TYR A 281 -21.85 36.01 -22.82
C TYR A 281 -22.43 37.42 -22.64
N ARG A 282 -23.38 37.83 -23.50
CA ARG A 282 -24.00 39.18 -23.48
C ARG A 282 -25.52 39.14 -23.33
N ASN A 283 -26.02 38.37 -22.36
CA ASN A 283 -27.46 38.19 -22.10
C ASN A 283 -28.24 37.62 -23.31
N GLU A 284 -27.56 36.85 -24.15
CA GLU A 284 -28.16 36.07 -25.24
C GLU A 284 -28.72 34.72 -24.73
N PRO A 285 -29.37 33.89 -25.56
CA PRO A 285 -29.75 32.55 -25.13
C PRO A 285 -28.55 31.76 -24.60
N GLN A 286 -28.68 31.18 -23.42
CA GLN A 286 -27.61 30.45 -22.76
C GLN A 286 -27.43 29.07 -23.39
N GLU A 287 -26.19 28.65 -23.60
CA GLU A 287 -25.85 27.35 -24.15
C GLU A 287 -24.67 26.73 -23.40
N TRP A 288 -24.56 25.41 -23.46
CA TRP A 288 -23.37 24.73 -22.95
C TRP A 288 -22.27 24.82 -24.00
N ARG A 289 -21.10 25.33 -23.63
CA ARG A 289 -19.90 25.32 -24.47
C ARG A 289 -18.85 24.41 -23.90
N GLN A 290 -18.24 23.60 -24.75
CA GLN A 290 -17.19 22.67 -24.35
C GLN A 290 -15.84 23.37 -24.26
N PHE A 291 -15.09 23.03 -23.21
CA PHE A 291 -13.75 23.49 -22.91
C PHE A 291 -12.85 22.27 -22.70
N HIS A 292 -11.55 22.52 -22.83
CA HIS A 292 -10.50 21.53 -22.65
C HIS A 292 -9.34 22.17 -21.89
N TRP A 293 -8.76 21.41 -20.97
CA TRP A 293 -7.55 21.76 -20.26
C TRP A 293 -6.58 20.57 -20.39
N PRO A 294 -5.28 20.76 -20.70
CA PRO A 294 -4.54 22.03 -20.77
C PRO A 294 -4.89 22.97 -21.92
N GLY A 295 -5.54 22.53 -22.99
CA GLY A 295 -5.99 23.46 -24.04
C GLY A 295 -4.90 23.95 -24.98
N ASP A 296 -5.07 25.18 -25.49
CA ASP A 296 -4.06 25.85 -26.30
C ASP A 296 -2.94 26.43 -25.42
N MET A 297 -1.77 25.83 -25.53
CA MET A 297 -0.58 26.19 -24.77
C MET A 297 0.18 27.39 -25.35
N GLN A 298 -0.27 27.98 -26.47
CA GLN A 298 0.32 29.22 -27.02
C GLN A 298 -0.01 30.45 -26.18
N SER A 299 -1.13 30.43 -25.45
CA SER A 299 -1.56 31.51 -24.54
C SER A 299 -2.10 30.91 -23.24
N PRO A 300 -1.22 30.32 -22.39
CA PRO A 300 -1.65 29.64 -21.17
C PRO A 300 -2.06 30.66 -20.11
N GLY A 301 -3.21 30.43 -19.50
CA GLY A 301 -3.79 31.29 -18.48
C GLY A 301 -5.29 31.07 -18.38
N ALA A 302 -5.88 31.66 -17.35
CA ALA A 302 -7.33 31.73 -17.25
C ALA A 302 -7.76 33.06 -16.69
N ARG A 303 -8.90 33.52 -17.17
CA ARG A 303 -9.48 34.79 -16.77
C ARG A 303 -10.99 34.68 -16.61
N VAL A 304 -11.53 35.39 -15.63
CA VAL A 304 -12.96 35.64 -15.50
C VAL A 304 -13.20 37.14 -15.34
N TYR A 305 -14.19 37.69 -16.04
CA TYR A 305 -14.62 39.07 -15.81
C TYR A 305 -16.12 39.27 -16.00
N GLY A 306 -16.62 40.35 -15.39
CA GLY A 306 -17.96 40.88 -15.58
C GLY A 306 -17.91 42.37 -15.92
N ILE A 307 -18.80 42.82 -16.80
CA ILE A 307 -18.96 44.23 -17.15
C ILE A 307 -20.30 44.74 -16.60
N THR A 308 -20.27 45.78 -15.77
CA THR A 308 -21.43 46.38 -15.09
C THR A 308 -21.99 47.60 -15.86
N GLY A 309 -23.23 47.98 -15.53
CA GLY A 309 -23.70 49.36 -15.70
C GLY A 309 -23.63 49.95 -17.12
N LEU A 310 -24.08 49.21 -18.14
CA LEU A 310 -24.02 49.61 -19.56
C LEU A 310 -22.59 49.75 -20.13
N GLY A 311 -21.60 49.03 -19.59
CA GLY A 311 -20.24 49.02 -20.12
C GLY A 311 -19.24 49.90 -19.37
N THR A 312 -19.59 50.38 -18.18
CA THR A 312 -18.83 51.43 -17.47
C THR A 312 -17.88 50.90 -16.40
N GLY A 313 -18.25 49.81 -15.71
CA GLY A 313 -17.36 49.14 -14.74
C GLY A 313 -16.94 47.76 -15.23
N ARG A 314 -15.70 47.38 -14.94
CA ARG A 314 -15.15 46.05 -15.22
C ARG A 314 -14.59 45.46 -13.92
N ALA A 315 -15.00 44.23 -13.61
CA ALA A 315 -14.43 43.43 -12.52
C ALA A 315 -13.77 42.20 -13.13
N GLU A 316 -12.49 42.00 -12.86
CA GLU A 316 -11.66 40.99 -13.54
C GLU A 316 -10.74 40.28 -12.55
N LEU A 317 -10.53 38.98 -12.80
CA LEU A 317 -9.55 38.15 -12.13
C LEU A 317 -8.85 37.30 -13.17
N GLU A 318 -7.53 37.30 -13.15
CA GLU A 318 -6.69 36.65 -14.15
C GLU A 318 -5.52 35.93 -13.46
N PHE A 319 -5.19 34.77 -13.99
CA PHE A 319 -4.03 33.99 -13.59
C PHE A 319 -3.31 33.47 -14.82
N ASP A 320 -2.01 33.72 -14.89
CA ASP A 320 -1.16 33.23 -15.97
C ASP A 320 -0.84 31.74 -15.82
N GLY A 321 -0.40 31.14 -16.92
CA GLY A 321 0.14 29.79 -16.92
C GLY A 321 -0.93 28.70 -17.01
N VAL A 322 -0.47 27.47 -17.24
CA VAL A 322 -1.36 26.34 -17.57
C VAL A 322 -2.33 26.05 -16.43
N TRP A 323 -1.95 26.32 -15.18
CA TRP A 323 -2.77 26.10 -14.00
C TRP A 323 -3.74 27.25 -13.68
N GLY A 324 -3.81 28.29 -14.52
CA GLY A 324 -4.65 29.47 -14.28
C GLY A 324 -6.12 29.12 -14.01
N LEU A 325 -6.67 28.10 -14.69
CA LEU A 325 -8.03 27.63 -14.44
C LEU A 325 -8.22 27.15 -12.99
N PHE A 326 -7.25 26.41 -12.46
CA PHE A 326 -7.32 25.88 -11.10
C PHE A 326 -7.16 27.00 -10.07
N HIS A 327 -6.32 28.01 -10.34
CA HIS A 327 -6.25 29.21 -9.51
C HIS A 327 -7.58 29.97 -9.47
N LEU A 328 -8.23 30.14 -10.63
CA LEU A 328 -9.58 30.72 -10.69
C LEU A 328 -10.58 29.90 -9.87
N LEU A 329 -10.55 28.58 -9.97
CA LEU A 329 -11.46 27.71 -9.22
C LEU A 329 -11.22 27.78 -7.71
N GLU A 330 -9.97 27.93 -7.27
CA GLU A 330 -9.64 28.09 -5.85
C GLU A 330 -10.13 29.42 -5.29
N LYS A 331 -10.18 30.48 -6.11
CA LYS A 331 -10.80 31.78 -5.76
C LYS A 331 -12.33 31.78 -5.89
N ALA A 332 -12.92 30.78 -6.55
CA ALA A 332 -14.35 30.67 -6.70
C ALA A 332 -15.01 30.03 -5.47
N ARG A 333 -16.22 30.48 -5.13
CA ARG A 333 -17.11 29.69 -4.28
C ARG A 333 -17.75 28.57 -5.11
N LEU A 334 -17.04 27.45 -5.23
CA LEU A 334 -17.50 26.28 -5.98
C LEU A 334 -18.49 25.43 -5.16
N THR A 335 -19.71 25.28 -5.65
CA THR A 335 -20.78 24.48 -5.00
C THR A 335 -21.20 23.33 -5.91
N ALA A 336 -21.17 22.09 -5.43
CA ALA A 336 -21.69 20.95 -6.19
C ALA A 336 -23.23 20.98 -6.22
N GLU A 337 -23.84 20.98 -7.40
CA GLU A 337 -25.30 20.95 -7.58
C GLU A 337 -25.83 19.53 -7.81
N SER A 338 -25.14 18.76 -8.65
CA SER A 338 -25.42 17.35 -8.94
C SER A 338 -24.13 16.67 -9.40
N GLY A 339 -24.05 15.34 -9.41
CA GLY A 339 -22.81 14.55 -9.50
C GLY A 339 -21.60 15.16 -10.24
N THR A 340 -21.79 15.68 -11.46
CA THR A 340 -20.72 16.29 -12.27
C THR A 340 -20.90 17.79 -12.54
N GLN A 341 -21.90 18.43 -11.95
CA GLN A 341 -22.24 19.83 -12.13
C GLN A 341 -21.93 20.65 -10.89
N TYR A 342 -21.20 21.74 -11.10
CA TYR A 342 -20.77 22.68 -10.09
C TYR A 342 -21.22 24.08 -10.48
N LEU A 343 -21.63 24.89 -9.52
CA LEU A 343 -21.81 26.32 -9.68
C LEU A 343 -20.56 27.03 -9.16
N GLY A 344 -19.82 27.69 -10.05
CA GLY A 344 -18.72 28.58 -9.71
C GLY A 344 -19.22 30.01 -9.59
N VAL A 345 -18.98 30.63 -8.45
CA VAL A 345 -19.27 32.04 -8.20
C VAL A 345 -17.96 32.76 -7.85
N TRP A 346 -17.60 33.76 -8.65
CA TRP A 346 -16.47 34.64 -8.38
C TRP A 346 -16.99 35.96 -7.86
N GLU A 347 -16.66 36.29 -6.62
CA GLU A 347 -16.94 37.59 -6.01
C GLU A 347 -15.73 38.48 -6.26
N LEU A 348 -15.93 39.49 -7.10
CA LEU A 348 -14.92 40.43 -7.58
C LEU A 348 -15.35 41.85 -7.22
N ASP A 349 -14.42 42.79 -7.25
CA ASP A 349 -14.73 44.21 -7.18
C ASP A 349 -14.47 44.83 -8.56
N ASP A 350 -15.36 45.71 -9.01
CA ASP A 350 -15.11 46.48 -10.23
C ASP A 350 -14.13 47.63 -10.00
N ASP A 351 -13.77 48.32 -11.08
CA ASP A 351 -12.87 49.50 -11.05
C ASP A 351 -13.36 50.64 -10.11
N HIS A 352 -14.63 50.61 -9.68
CA HIS A 352 -15.23 51.54 -8.74
C HIS A 352 -15.42 50.95 -7.32
N SER A 353 -14.82 49.79 -7.04
CA SER A 353 -14.95 49.05 -5.78
C SER A 353 -16.38 48.62 -5.47
N LEU A 354 -17.20 48.40 -6.49
CA LEU A 354 -18.54 47.82 -6.33
C LEU A 354 -18.44 46.30 -6.46
N PRO A 355 -19.08 45.53 -5.56
CA PRO A 355 -19.02 44.09 -5.59
C PRO A 355 -19.80 43.55 -6.80
N VAL A 356 -19.15 42.66 -7.55
CA VAL A 356 -19.65 41.99 -8.74
C VAL A 356 -19.50 40.48 -8.57
N ALA A 357 -20.61 39.76 -8.73
CA ALA A 357 -20.59 38.31 -8.75
C ALA A 357 -20.68 37.80 -10.19
N VAL A 358 -19.65 37.11 -10.69
CA VAL A 358 -19.69 36.39 -11.97
C VAL A 358 -20.03 34.92 -11.71
N GLN A 359 -20.95 34.35 -12.48
CA GLN A 359 -21.47 33.00 -12.23
C GLN A 359 -21.44 32.10 -13.48
N PHE A 360 -20.81 30.94 -13.37
CA PHE A 360 -20.86 29.90 -14.41
C PHE A 360 -21.19 28.55 -13.79
N LYS A 361 -22.05 27.79 -14.46
CA LYS A 361 -22.18 26.36 -14.22
C LYS A 361 -21.09 25.63 -14.99
N ILE A 362 -20.41 24.73 -14.30
CA ILE A 362 -19.33 23.89 -14.81
C ILE A 362 -19.84 22.46 -14.76
N ARG A 363 -19.80 21.76 -15.90
CA ARG A 363 -20.15 20.35 -15.99
C ARG A 363 -18.96 19.53 -16.46
N ALA A 364 -18.40 18.72 -15.58
CA ALA A 364 -17.40 17.72 -15.94
C ALA A 364 -18.00 16.67 -16.89
N ASP A 365 -17.17 16.13 -17.78
CA ASP A 365 -17.59 15.04 -18.68
C ASP A 365 -17.69 13.68 -17.97
N ARG A 366 -17.15 13.57 -16.75
CA ARG A 366 -16.98 12.33 -15.98
C ARG A 366 -17.28 12.53 -14.50
N GLU A 367 -17.68 11.44 -13.85
CA GLU A 367 -17.92 11.40 -12.39
C GLU A 367 -16.62 11.68 -11.62
N ASN A 368 -15.56 10.93 -11.88
CA ASN A 368 -14.24 11.27 -11.34
C ASN A 368 -13.65 12.42 -12.15
N ASN A 369 -13.47 13.57 -11.51
CA ASN A 369 -13.04 14.79 -12.17
C ASN A 369 -12.19 15.67 -11.26
N VAL A 370 -11.44 16.58 -11.86
CA VAL A 370 -10.45 17.42 -11.17
C VAL A 370 -11.04 18.65 -10.47
N PHE A 371 -12.35 18.89 -10.60
CA PHE A 371 -13.03 20.02 -9.95
C PHE A 371 -13.53 19.67 -8.55
N GLU A 372 -13.41 18.41 -8.12
CA GLU A 372 -13.74 18.04 -6.75
C GLU A 372 -12.80 18.74 -5.77
N ARG A 373 -13.39 19.46 -4.81
CA ARG A 373 -12.63 20.29 -3.88
C ARG A 373 -11.67 19.43 -3.05
N GLY A 374 -10.40 19.83 -3.09
CA GLY A 374 -9.32 19.19 -2.34
C GLY A 374 -8.83 17.87 -2.91
N LEU A 375 -9.16 17.53 -4.17
CA LEU A 375 -8.59 16.36 -4.84
C LEU A 375 -7.04 16.36 -4.77
N PHE A 376 -6.43 17.48 -5.16
CA PHE A 376 -4.96 17.61 -5.17
C PHE A 376 -4.38 17.81 -3.77
N SER A 377 -5.03 18.59 -2.91
CA SER A 377 -4.50 18.93 -1.58
C SER A 377 -4.58 17.80 -0.56
N LYS A 378 -5.40 16.77 -0.81
CA LYS A 378 -5.45 15.54 -0.01
C LYS A 378 -4.31 14.57 -0.33
N LEU A 379 -3.56 14.79 -1.41
CA LEU A 379 -2.46 13.92 -1.76
C LEU A 379 -1.32 14.07 -0.74
N GLN A 380 -1.06 12.99 -0.01
CA GLN A 380 0.11 12.87 0.84
C GLN A 380 0.75 11.51 0.61
N LEU A 381 2.02 11.54 0.17
CA LEU A 381 2.84 10.34 0.01
C LEU A 381 3.84 10.29 1.16
N PRO A 382 3.74 9.29 2.06
CA PRO A 382 4.59 9.27 3.25
C PRO A 382 6.04 8.93 2.89
N TYR A 383 6.98 9.46 3.67
CA TYR A 383 8.40 9.10 3.54
C TYR A 383 8.66 7.62 3.87
N THR A 384 7.97 7.09 4.88
CA THR A 384 8.02 5.68 5.26
C THR A 384 6.74 4.97 4.83
N ILE A 385 6.84 3.75 4.29
CA ILE A 385 5.71 2.98 3.76
C ILE A 385 5.25 1.82 4.65
N PHE A 386 5.93 1.58 5.76
CA PHE A 386 5.61 0.58 6.78
C PHE A 386 5.29 1.24 8.11
#